data_AF-A0A544YBR7-F1
#
_entry.id   AF-A0A544YBR7-F1
#
_cell.length_a   1.000
_cell.length_b   1.000
_cell.length_c   1.000
_cell.angle_alpha   90.00
_cell.angle_beta   90.00
_cell.angle_gamma   90.00
#
_symmetry.space_group_name_H-M   'P 1'
#
loop_
_entity.id
_entity.type
_entity.pdbx_description
1 polymer ?
#
loop_
_entity_poly.entity_id
_entity_poly.type
_entity_poly.pdbx_seq_one_letter_code
_entity_poly.pdbx_strand_id
1 'polypeptide(L)'
;MPHSADHNTDHSTDRSADRSTADRAAPSAAVGAPLGAAVDATESPAGSAAHRATQSAAVVAAVGATETPVGSAAHRAAQSGVHRGVVPSARLLTDVLAYLRRICDREPAEARLLLGGLRAEHEGVPMRLVWQRDHPGGRCHYDMLLPVGDGTVSIAFAPDLALPWPLRGSRNSGEQVVVRVNGMEVAMEQAMAVLDELWSDASLASRLVDAALVAQELAGDPADLSAAELQDALDAFRRARGLLTVEATQEWMAERGLDHAGLEDVVAQEAGIARLRRRVAGDRAESLFAAAPRSYDRLCVVFLRYPRVEAARAAADRLRDGGPGSLASAAETLDHGADARLRRLFRAELGPEAADAAPGDVLGPYGPDPVVVQVVEVRPATFDDATRQGIEQRLFDDWLAGRRREARVEWVWGDARRTEAVNQALRAPAAEDGLTAAR
;
A
#
# COMPACT_ATOMS: atom_id res chain seq x y z
N MET A 1 3.10 -30.96 62.49
CA MET A 1 2.78 -31.89 63.59
C MET A 1 2.55 -31.07 64.85
N PRO A 2 1.54 -31.37 65.68
CA PRO A 2 0.11 -31.32 65.37
C PRO A 2 -0.73 -30.62 66.48
N HIS A 3 -2.02 -30.40 66.19
CA HIS A 3 -3.23 -30.55 67.03
C HIS A 3 -4.29 -29.48 66.70
N SER A 4 -5.34 -29.85 65.95
CA SER A 4 -6.63 -30.41 66.45
C SER A 4 -7.54 -29.27 66.95
N ALA A 5 -8.52 -28.85 66.15
CA ALA A 5 -9.87 -29.43 66.01
C ALA A 5 -10.80 -28.98 67.15
N ASP A 6 -11.87 -28.22 66.86
CA ASP A 6 -13.21 -28.79 66.65
C ASP A 6 -14.34 -27.73 66.62
N HIS A 7 -15.28 -27.99 65.70
CA HIS A 7 -16.75 -27.84 65.79
C HIS A 7 -17.40 -26.46 66.05
N ASN A 8 -18.30 -26.01 65.17
CA ASN A 8 -19.76 -26.22 65.34
C ASN A 8 -20.62 -25.70 64.15
N THR A 9 -21.18 -26.67 63.42
CA THR A 9 -22.57 -26.87 62.92
C THR A 9 -23.62 -25.75 62.76
N ASP A 10 -24.24 -25.77 61.56
CA ASP A 10 -25.67 -25.64 61.16
C ASP A 10 -26.58 -24.46 61.52
N HIS A 11 -27.14 -23.86 60.45
CA HIS A 11 -28.60 -23.71 60.27
C HIS A 11 -29.01 -23.67 58.77
N SER A 12 -29.51 -24.81 58.28
CA SER A 12 -30.81 -25.04 57.59
C SER A 12 -31.78 -23.83 57.60
N THR A 13 -32.64 -23.47 56.63
CA THR A 13 -33.28 -24.18 55.50
C THR A 13 -34.12 -23.16 54.69
N ASP A 14 -34.31 -23.45 53.40
CA ASP A 14 -35.59 -23.38 52.66
C ASP A 14 -36.25 -22.02 52.33
N ARG A 15 -36.31 -21.69 51.03
CA ARG A 15 -37.61 -21.50 50.37
C ARG A 15 -37.56 -21.62 48.84
N SER A 16 -38.38 -22.57 48.42
CA SER A 16 -38.83 -22.97 47.09
C SER A 16 -39.33 -21.87 46.14
N ALA A 17 -39.10 -22.17 44.85
CA ALA A 17 -39.99 -22.07 43.68
C ALA A 17 -40.58 -20.71 43.24
N ASP A 18 -40.32 -20.35 41.98
CA ASP A 18 -41.42 -20.32 41.01
C ASP A 18 -40.96 -20.59 39.56
N ARG A 19 -41.78 -21.37 38.84
CA ARG A 19 -41.67 -21.67 37.40
C ARG A 19 -42.65 -20.74 36.69
N SER A 20 -42.25 -20.14 35.57
CA SER A 20 -43.22 -19.76 34.55
C SER A 20 -42.64 -19.84 33.14
N THR A 21 -43.25 -20.72 32.36
CA THR A 21 -43.10 -20.97 30.93
C THR A 21 -44.15 -20.19 30.16
N ALA A 22 -43.75 -19.56 29.03
CA ALA A 22 -44.49 -19.33 27.78
C ALA A 22 -44.09 -17.97 27.18
N ASP A 23 -44.16 -17.68 25.88
CA ASP A 23 -44.19 -18.38 24.60
C ASP A 23 -44.29 -17.23 23.57
N ARG A 24 -43.66 -17.37 22.39
CA ARG A 24 -43.86 -16.56 21.15
C ARG A 24 -43.46 -15.06 21.18
N ALA A 25 -43.01 -14.40 20.11
CA ALA A 25 -42.88 -14.70 18.69
C ALA A 25 -41.73 -13.84 18.07
N ALA A 26 -41.06 -14.40 17.06
CA ALA A 26 -40.28 -13.66 16.06
C ALA A 26 -41.20 -12.96 15.04
N PRO A 27 -40.68 -12.00 14.25
CA PRO A 27 -40.30 -12.30 12.86
C PRO A 27 -38.94 -11.66 12.51
N SER A 28 -37.98 -12.31 11.84
CA SER A 28 -37.96 -12.85 10.47
C SER A 28 -38.40 -11.85 9.39
N ALA A 29 -37.42 -11.14 8.82
CA ALA A 29 -37.46 -10.69 7.44
C ALA A 29 -36.02 -10.72 6.88
N ALA A 30 -35.79 -11.67 5.99
CA ALA A 30 -34.65 -11.74 5.11
C ALA A 30 -35.10 -11.43 3.67
N VAL A 31 -34.11 -11.22 2.80
CA VAL A 31 -34.11 -11.31 1.34
C VAL A 31 -34.14 -9.98 0.57
N GLY A 32 -33.05 -9.75 -0.16
CA GLY A 32 -32.91 -8.77 -1.24
C GLY A 32 -31.47 -8.74 -1.77
N ALA A 33 -31.14 -9.68 -2.66
CA ALA A 33 -29.83 -10.00 -3.23
C ALA A 33 -29.27 -8.92 -4.20
N PRO A 34 -28.01 -9.06 -4.72
CA PRO A 34 -27.27 -8.01 -5.40
C PRO A 34 -27.60 -7.91 -6.90
N LEU A 35 -27.60 -6.69 -7.43
CA LEU A 35 -27.70 -6.42 -8.86
C LEU A 35 -26.31 -6.49 -9.51
N GLY A 36 -26.16 -7.49 -10.38
CA GLY A 36 -24.99 -7.68 -11.23
C GLY A 36 -24.92 -6.68 -12.39
N ALA A 37 -23.72 -6.62 -12.95
CA ALA A 37 -23.35 -5.87 -14.13
C ALA A 37 -24.18 -6.25 -15.36
N ALA A 38 -24.56 -5.25 -16.15
CA ALA A 38 -24.87 -5.40 -17.57
C ALA A 38 -23.92 -4.49 -18.35
N VAL A 39 -23.02 -5.14 -19.08
CA VAL A 39 -22.23 -4.60 -20.17
C VAL A 39 -23.20 -4.36 -21.32
N ASP A 40 -23.20 -3.16 -21.89
CA ASP A 40 -23.63 -3.00 -23.28
C ASP A 40 -22.64 -2.10 -24.02
N ALA A 41 -22.16 -2.64 -25.12
CA ALA A 41 -21.26 -1.99 -26.05
C ALA A 41 -22.12 -1.34 -27.13
N THR A 42 -21.78 -0.12 -27.57
CA THR A 42 -21.58 0.21 -28.99
C THR A 42 -21.25 1.69 -29.19
N GLU A 43 -20.57 1.93 -30.32
CA GLU A 43 -20.32 3.20 -31.01
C GLU A 43 -19.02 3.96 -30.71
N SER A 44 -18.00 3.53 -31.47
CA SER A 44 -16.90 4.37 -31.95
C SER A 44 -17.40 5.27 -33.11
N PRO A 45 -16.79 6.45 -33.31
CA PRO A 45 -16.21 6.66 -34.64
C PRO A 45 -14.80 7.25 -34.62
N ALA A 46 -13.99 6.63 -35.48
CA ALA A 46 -12.82 7.10 -36.23
C ALA A 46 -12.35 8.56 -36.06
N GLY A 47 -11.06 8.72 -35.77
CA GLY A 47 -10.32 9.98 -35.86
C GLY A 47 -8.82 9.73 -36.07
N SER A 48 -8.36 10.04 -37.28
CA SER A 48 -7.06 9.76 -37.89
C SER A 48 -5.82 10.48 -37.31
N ALA A 49 -4.66 9.83 -37.50
CA ALA A 49 -3.32 10.37 -37.76
C ALA A 49 -2.53 11.09 -36.64
N ALA A 50 -1.31 10.61 -36.34
CA ALA A 50 -0.11 10.98 -37.10
C ALA A 50 1.17 10.38 -36.48
N HIS A 51 2.02 9.83 -37.34
CA HIS A 51 3.40 9.43 -37.06
C HIS A 51 4.22 10.55 -36.41
N ARG A 52 4.98 10.21 -35.37
CA ARG A 52 6.30 10.81 -35.16
C ARG A 52 7.24 9.81 -34.49
N ALA A 53 8.24 9.39 -35.26
CA ALA A 53 9.39 8.63 -34.79
C ALA A 53 10.34 9.56 -34.04
N THR A 54 10.79 9.14 -32.86
CA THR A 54 11.98 9.68 -32.22
C THR A 54 12.75 8.54 -31.58
N GLN A 55 13.96 8.33 -32.08
CA GLN A 55 14.97 7.46 -31.52
C GLN A 55 15.35 7.98 -30.13
N SER A 56 15.38 7.10 -29.13
CA SER A 56 16.13 7.32 -27.89
C SER A 56 16.77 6.01 -27.47
N ALA A 57 18.10 6.06 -27.41
CA ALA A 57 18.95 4.98 -26.94
C ALA A 57 18.83 4.86 -25.42
N ALA A 58 18.37 3.71 -24.94
CA ALA A 58 18.40 3.37 -23.52
C ALA A 58 19.71 2.64 -23.21
N VAL A 59 20.57 3.29 -22.41
CA VAL A 59 21.70 2.66 -21.73
C VAL A 59 21.14 1.97 -20.50
N VAL A 60 21.09 0.63 -20.52
CA VAL A 60 20.73 -0.18 -19.36
C VAL A 60 21.99 -0.38 -18.51
N ALA A 61 22.08 0.35 -17.40
CA ALA A 61 23.05 0.07 -16.35
C ALA A 61 22.48 -1.03 -15.44
N ALA A 62 22.98 -2.25 -15.58
CA ALA A 62 22.67 -3.34 -14.67
C ALA A 62 23.38 -3.12 -13.33
N VAL A 63 22.61 -2.79 -12.28
CA VAL A 63 23.07 -2.86 -10.89
C VAL A 63 22.87 -4.30 -10.41
N GLY A 64 23.88 -5.14 -10.67
CA GLY A 64 24.04 -6.42 -9.99
C GLY A 64 25.06 -6.26 -8.86
N ALA A 65 24.79 -6.86 -7.71
CA ALA A 65 25.69 -6.87 -6.56
C ALA A 65 27.07 -7.45 -6.93
N THR A 66 28.01 -6.57 -7.25
CA THR A 66 29.43 -6.89 -7.32
C THR A 66 30.02 -6.78 -5.93
N GLU A 67 30.15 -7.89 -5.22
CA GLU A 67 31.18 -7.97 -4.19
C GLU A 67 32.53 -7.75 -4.87
N THR A 68 33.09 -6.57 -4.62
CA THR A 68 34.38 -6.14 -5.14
C THR A 68 35.39 -6.31 -4.01
N PRO A 69 36.51 -7.02 -4.20
CA PRO A 69 37.63 -6.90 -3.27
C PRO A 69 38.27 -5.53 -3.49
N VAL A 70 38.55 -4.81 -2.40
CA VAL A 70 39.27 -3.54 -2.40
C VAL A 70 40.70 -3.79 -2.89
N GLY A 71 40.90 -3.62 -4.20
CA GLY A 71 42.18 -3.69 -4.89
C GLY A 71 42.47 -2.36 -5.60
N SER A 72 43.55 -1.70 -5.16
CA SER A 72 44.06 -0.40 -5.58
C SER A 72 44.01 -0.13 -7.10
N ALA A 73 43.57 1.08 -7.47
CA ALA A 73 43.59 1.62 -8.83
C ALA A 73 44.99 1.60 -9.49
N ALA A 74 46.06 1.45 -8.70
CA ALA A 74 47.43 1.32 -9.22
C ALA A 74 47.70 -0.02 -9.95
N HIS A 75 46.87 -1.05 -9.77
CA HIS A 75 47.07 -2.34 -10.45
C HIS A 75 46.42 -2.41 -11.85
N ARG A 76 45.53 -1.46 -12.18
CA ARG A 76 44.77 -1.47 -13.46
C ARG A 76 45.53 -0.86 -14.65
N ALA A 77 46.56 -0.05 -14.40
CA ALA A 77 47.37 0.56 -15.46
C ALA A 77 48.55 -0.31 -15.93
N ALA A 78 48.88 -1.39 -15.22
CA ALA A 78 50.03 -2.26 -15.53
C ALA A 78 49.67 -3.52 -16.37
N GLN A 79 48.39 -3.75 -16.67
CA GLN A 79 47.92 -4.92 -17.44
C GLN A 79 47.41 -4.59 -18.85
N SER A 80 47.70 -3.40 -19.36
CA SER A 80 47.39 -2.99 -20.74
C SER A 80 48.39 -3.55 -21.76
N GLY A 81 48.90 -4.76 -21.53
CA GLY A 81 49.55 -5.54 -22.57
C GLY A 81 48.51 -5.83 -23.62
N VAL A 82 48.73 -5.37 -24.85
CA VAL A 82 47.88 -5.63 -26.02
C VAL A 82 47.59 -7.13 -26.07
N HIS A 83 46.42 -7.54 -25.56
CA HIS A 83 45.93 -8.90 -25.68
C HIS A 83 45.71 -9.10 -27.17
N ARG A 84 46.69 -9.72 -27.85
CA ARG A 84 46.50 -10.21 -29.22
C ARG A 84 45.21 -11.01 -29.21
N GLY A 85 44.24 -10.57 -30.00
CA GLY A 85 42.90 -11.16 -30.02
C GLY A 85 43.00 -12.66 -30.28
N VAL A 86 42.86 -13.45 -29.22
CA VAL A 86 42.76 -14.89 -29.33
C VAL A 86 41.34 -15.17 -29.78
N VAL A 87 41.17 -15.54 -31.04
CA VAL A 87 39.90 -16.06 -31.52
C VAL A 87 39.63 -17.37 -30.75
N PRO A 88 38.47 -17.53 -30.09
CA PRO A 88 38.16 -18.74 -29.36
C PRO A 88 38.25 -19.96 -30.27
N SER A 89 39.04 -20.95 -29.87
CA SER A 89 39.08 -22.22 -30.61
C SER A 89 37.75 -22.96 -30.45
N ALA A 90 37.38 -23.77 -31.45
CA ALA A 90 36.19 -24.63 -31.37
C ALA A 90 36.23 -25.55 -30.13
N ARG A 91 37.43 -25.99 -29.74
CA ARG A 91 37.65 -26.77 -28.52
C ARG A 91 37.30 -25.98 -27.26
N LEU A 92 37.80 -24.75 -27.12
CA LEU A 92 37.48 -23.88 -25.99
C LEU A 92 35.96 -23.66 -25.86
N LEU A 93 35.28 -23.35 -26.97
CA LEU A 93 33.82 -23.16 -26.95
C LEU A 93 33.08 -24.43 -26.49
N THR A 94 33.53 -25.60 -26.95
CA THR A 94 32.97 -26.90 -26.56
C THR A 94 33.18 -27.18 -25.07
N ASP A 95 34.38 -26.91 -24.55
CA ASP A 95 34.73 -27.14 -23.15
C ASP A 95 33.99 -26.17 -22.22
N VAL A 96 33.82 -24.91 -22.65
CA VAL A 96 32.99 -23.91 -21.94
C VAL A 96 31.53 -24.35 -21.89
N LEU A 97 30.96 -24.83 -23.00
CA LEU A 97 29.57 -25.33 -23.01
C LEU A 97 29.41 -26.57 -22.11
N ALA A 98 30.36 -27.51 -22.16
CA ALA A 98 30.35 -28.67 -21.27
C ALA A 98 30.45 -28.25 -19.79
N TYR A 99 31.29 -27.26 -19.50
CA TYR A 99 31.40 -26.67 -18.17
C TYR A 99 30.08 -26.03 -17.71
N LEU A 100 29.45 -25.18 -18.52
CA LEU A 100 28.18 -24.51 -18.18
C LEU A 100 27.05 -25.52 -17.93
N ARG A 101 26.97 -26.58 -18.74
CA ARG A 101 26.03 -27.70 -18.54
C ARG A 101 26.24 -28.43 -17.22
N ARG A 102 27.49 -28.54 -16.76
CA ARG A 102 27.84 -29.24 -15.51
C ARG A 102 27.48 -28.42 -14.26
N ILE A 103 27.47 -27.09 -14.37
CA ILE A 103 27.24 -26.19 -13.23
C ILE A 103 25.81 -25.66 -13.12
N CYS A 104 24.88 -26.06 -14.00
CA CYS A 104 23.54 -25.46 -14.09
C CYS A 104 22.71 -25.56 -12.80
N ASP A 105 22.93 -26.58 -11.97
CA ASP A 105 22.24 -26.77 -10.68
C ASP A 105 23.17 -26.57 -9.47
N ARG A 106 24.31 -25.88 -9.66
CA ARG A 106 25.31 -25.63 -8.62
C ARG A 106 25.16 -24.23 -8.05
N GLU A 107 25.53 -24.07 -6.78
CA GLU A 107 25.67 -22.75 -6.18
C GLU A 107 26.92 -22.02 -6.73
N PRO A 108 26.94 -20.68 -6.72
CA PRO A 108 28.02 -19.90 -7.35
C PRO A 108 29.41 -20.18 -6.79
N ALA A 109 29.50 -20.50 -5.50
CA ALA A 109 30.76 -20.87 -4.86
C ALA A 109 31.32 -22.18 -5.43
N GLU A 110 30.48 -23.21 -5.61
CA GLU A 110 30.87 -24.49 -6.20
C GLU A 110 31.24 -24.33 -7.68
N ALA A 111 30.44 -23.59 -8.43
CA ALA A 111 30.71 -23.31 -9.85
C ALA A 111 32.08 -22.65 -10.04
N ARG A 112 32.41 -21.65 -9.20
CA ARG A 112 33.72 -20.97 -9.20
C ARG A 112 34.89 -21.90 -8.91
N LEU A 113 34.74 -22.84 -7.99
CA LEU A 113 35.79 -23.84 -7.71
C LEU A 113 36.05 -24.72 -8.93
N LEU A 114 34.99 -25.18 -9.60
CA LEU A 114 35.09 -26.00 -10.81
C LEU A 114 35.69 -25.26 -12.01
N LEU A 115 35.65 -23.91 -12.03
CA LEU A 115 36.24 -23.10 -13.08
C LEU A 115 37.77 -23.23 -13.15
N GLY A 116 38.41 -23.56 -12.03
CA GLY A 116 39.87 -23.73 -11.95
C GLY A 116 40.38 -24.80 -12.92
N GLY A 117 39.66 -25.92 -13.05
CA GLY A 117 40.01 -26.98 -14.00
C GLY A 117 39.96 -26.52 -15.46
N LEU A 118 38.88 -25.82 -15.84
CA LEU A 118 38.73 -25.29 -17.20
C LEU A 118 39.82 -24.26 -17.54
N ARG A 119 40.19 -23.41 -16.58
CA ARG A 119 41.29 -22.43 -16.77
C ARG A 119 42.66 -23.09 -16.89
N ALA A 120 42.90 -24.19 -16.18
CA ALA A 120 44.14 -24.95 -16.29
C ALA A 120 44.27 -25.64 -17.66
N GLU A 121 43.16 -26.16 -18.21
CA GLU A 121 43.13 -26.78 -19.54
C GLU A 121 43.32 -25.79 -20.69
N HIS A 122 42.95 -24.52 -20.47
CA HIS A 122 43.03 -23.42 -21.45
C HIS A 122 43.88 -22.27 -20.91
N GLU A 123 45.14 -22.56 -20.59
CA GLU A 123 46.07 -21.58 -20.02
C GLU A 123 46.23 -20.36 -20.94
N GLY A 124 46.21 -19.17 -20.33
CA GLY A 124 46.34 -17.90 -21.06
C GLY A 124 45.04 -17.36 -21.66
N VAL A 125 43.91 -18.09 -21.57
CA VAL A 125 42.60 -17.59 -21.98
C VAL A 125 41.91 -16.93 -20.78
N PRO A 126 41.69 -15.60 -20.78
CA PRO A 126 40.93 -14.96 -19.73
C PRO A 126 39.46 -15.42 -19.80
N MET A 127 38.94 -15.86 -18.66
CA MET A 127 37.55 -16.34 -18.52
C MET A 127 36.91 -15.70 -17.30
N ARG A 128 35.70 -15.17 -17.46
CA ARG A 128 34.92 -14.64 -16.34
C ARG A 128 33.55 -15.30 -16.30
N LEU A 129 33.28 -16.03 -15.22
CA LEU A 129 31.96 -16.55 -14.93
C LEU A 129 31.12 -15.46 -14.26
N VAL A 130 29.97 -15.17 -14.83
CA VAL A 130 28.92 -14.33 -14.22
C VAL A 130 27.67 -15.17 -14.00
N TRP A 131 26.88 -14.80 -13.01
CA TRP A 131 25.64 -15.51 -12.70
C TRP A 131 24.57 -14.58 -12.16
N GLN A 132 23.32 -15.03 -12.24
CA GLN A 132 22.14 -14.38 -11.68
C GLN A 132 21.24 -15.44 -11.06
N ARG A 133 20.61 -15.14 -9.92
CA ARG A 133 19.59 -16.01 -9.34
C ARG A 133 18.22 -15.67 -9.94
N ASP A 134 17.54 -16.67 -10.49
CA ASP A 134 16.16 -16.55 -10.95
C ASP A 134 15.21 -16.51 -9.73
N HIS A 135 14.25 -15.57 -9.75
CA HIS A 135 13.15 -15.47 -8.80
C HIS A 135 11.82 -15.71 -9.55
N PRO A 136 10.91 -16.59 -9.08
CA PRO A 136 10.93 -17.38 -7.85
C PRO A 136 11.40 -18.82 -8.13
N GLY A 137 12.54 -19.22 -7.57
CA GLY A 137 13.05 -20.59 -7.73
C GLY A 137 14.48 -20.79 -7.27
N GLY A 138 15.25 -19.71 -7.07
CA GLY A 138 16.58 -19.76 -6.45
C GLY A 138 17.68 -20.36 -7.33
N ARG A 139 17.34 -20.90 -8.51
CA ARG A 139 18.33 -21.45 -9.45
C ARG A 139 19.24 -20.35 -9.98
N CYS A 140 20.53 -20.66 -10.12
CA CYS A 140 21.51 -19.76 -10.71
C CYS A 140 21.63 -20.02 -12.21
N HIS A 141 21.49 -18.97 -13.02
CA HIS A 141 21.88 -18.98 -14.42
C HIS A 141 23.32 -18.52 -14.56
N TYR A 142 24.09 -19.15 -15.47
CA TYR A 142 25.52 -18.88 -15.65
C TYR A 142 25.85 -18.51 -17.10
N ASP A 143 26.66 -17.47 -17.24
CA ASP A 143 27.27 -17.05 -18.51
C ASP A 143 28.79 -17.03 -18.37
N MET A 144 29.48 -17.55 -19.38
CA MET A 144 30.93 -17.44 -19.52
C MET A 144 31.28 -16.28 -20.44
N LEU A 145 32.02 -15.30 -19.92
CA LEU A 145 32.53 -14.17 -20.68
C LEU A 145 33.98 -14.44 -21.10
N LEU A 146 34.23 -14.40 -22.40
CA LEU A 146 35.52 -14.57 -23.04
C LEU A 146 35.90 -13.25 -23.75
N PRO A 147 36.94 -12.53 -23.31
CA PRO A 147 37.47 -11.37 -24.04
C PRO A 147 38.05 -11.83 -25.37
N VAL A 148 37.65 -11.19 -26.48
CA VAL A 148 38.12 -11.52 -27.84
C VAL A 148 38.39 -10.23 -28.59
N GLY A 149 39.68 -9.92 -28.80
CA GLY A 149 40.07 -8.67 -29.50
C GLY A 149 39.60 -7.43 -28.75
N ASP A 150 38.79 -6.61 -29.41
CA ASP A 150 38.13 -5.41 -28.89
C ASP A 150 36.74 -5.68 -28.29
N GLY A 151 36.31 -6.95 -28.27
CA GLY A 151 34.99 -7.37 -27.80
C GLY A 151 35.01 -8.40 -26.68
N THR A 152 33.81 -8.88 -26.34
CA THR A 152 33.59 -9.98 -25.40
C THR A 152 32.55 -10.92 -25.99
N VAL A 153 32.86 -12.21 -26.03
CA VAL A 153 31.91 -13.27 -26.37
C VAL A 153 31.28 -13.76 -25.07
N SER A 154 29.95 -13.71 -24.98
CA SER A 154 29.20 -14.38 -23.92
C SER A 154 28.70 -15.74 -24.41
N ILE A 155 28.91 -16.78 -23.61
CA ILE A 155 28.40 -18.12 -23.85
C ILE A 155 27.51 -18.48 -22.68
N ALA A 156 26.26 -18.80 -22.98
CA ALA A 156 25.25 -19.17 -22.00
C ALA A 156 24.72 -20.56 -22.32
N PHE A 157 24.38 -21.31 -21.27
CA PHE A 157 23.62 -22.54 -21.39
C PHE A 157 22.35 -22.42 -20.55
N ALA A 158 21.21 -22.55 -21.21
CA ALA A 158 19.91 -22.57 -20.58
C ALA A 158 19.26 -23.95 -20.86
N PRO A 159 18.95 -24.75 -19.82
CA PRO A 159 18.19 -25.98 -20.01
C PRO A 159 16.76 -25.66 -20.51
N ASP A 160 16.08 -26.65 -21.11
CA ASP A 160 14.80 -26.49 -21.82
C ASP A 160 13.84 -25.45 -21.22
N LEU A 161 13.33 -24.57 -22.09
CA LEU A 161 12.42 -23.43 -21.81
C LEU A 161 13.02 -22.23 -21.06
N ALA A 162 14.24 -22.31 -20.53
CA ALA A 162 14.93 -21.14 -19.98
C ALA A 162 15.55 -20.30 -21.11
N LEU A 163 15.42 -18.97 -21.04
CA LEU A 163 16.09 -18.06 -21.97
C LEU A 163 17.53 -17.78 -21.49
N PRO A 164 18.52 -17.74 -22.40
CA PRO A 164 19.85 -17.20 -22.10
C PRO A 164 19.76 -15.77 -21.56
N TRP A 165 20.64 -15.39 -20.64
CA TRP A 165 20.65 -14.07 -19.98
C TRP A 165 20.53 -12.87 -20.95
N PRO A 166 21.25 -12.82 -22.10
CA PRO A 166 21.10 -11.71 -23.06
C PRO A 166 19.69 -11.59 -23.66
N LEU A 167 18.93 -12.69 -23.68
CA LEU A 167 17.58 -12.74 -24.23
C LEU A 167 16.50 -12.50 -23.16
N ARG A 168 16.82 -12.62 -21.86
CA ARG A 168 15.86 -12.37 -20.78
C ARG A 168 15.38 -10.91 -20.76
N GLY A 169 16.29 -9.95 -20.90
CA GLY A 169 15.92 -8.53 -21.02
C GLY A 169 15.13 -8.18 -22.30
N SER A 170 15.14 -9.05 -23.31
CA SER A 170 14.45 -8.83 -24.60
C SER A 170 13.11 -9.57 -24.73
N ARG A 171 12.82 -10.52 -23.84
CA ARG A 171 11.65 -11.41 -23.94
C ARG A 171 10.80 -11.52 -22.69
N ASN A 172 10.98 -10.62 -21.74
CA ASN A 172 9.99 -10.41 -20.72
C ASN A 172 8.78 -9.64 -21.28
N SER A 173 8.22 -10.09 -22.41
CA SER A 173 6.89 -9.70 -22.84
C SER A 173 5.83 -10.10 -21.80
N GLY A 174 6.14 -11.04 -20.88
CA GLY A 174 5.35 -11.29 -19.68
C GLY A 174 5.57 -10.29 -18.54
N GLU A 175 6.74 -9.65 -18.40
CA GLU A 175 6.92 -8.53 -17.44
C GLU A 175 6.47 -7.19 -18.03
N GLN A 176 6.39 -7.11 -19.36
CA GLN A 176 5.67 -6.07 -20.06
C GLN A 176 4.17 -6.32 -20.06
N VAL A 177 3.62 -7.40 -19.51
CA VAL A 177 2.16 -7.57 -19.43
C VAL A 177 1.76 -7.59 -17.97
N VAL A 178 1.19 -6.48 -17.51
CA VAL A 178 0.84 -6.26 -16.11
C VAL A 178 -0.44 -7.00 -15.75
N VAL A 179 -1.39 -7.06 -16.68
CA VAL A 179 -2.66 -7.77 -16.48
C VAL A 179 -3.19 -8.29 -17.80
N ARG A 180 -3.88 -9.43 -17.78
CA ARG A 180 -4.67 -9.92 -18.92
C ARG A 180 -6.15 -9.85 -18.58
N VAL A 181 -6.94 -9.18 -19.41
CA VAL A 181 -8.41 -9.08 -19.25
C VAL A 181 -9.07 -9.66 -20.49
N ASN A 182 -9.77 -10.78 -20.35
CA ASN A 182 -10.44 -11.48 -21.47
C ASN A 182 -9.49 -11.82 -22.64
N GLY A 183 -8.23 -12.18 -22.33
CA GLY A 183 -7.20 -12.48 -23.33
C GLY A 183 -6.52 -11.25 -23.93
N MET A 184 -6.96 -10.03 -23.60
CA MET A 184 -6.24 -8.80 -23.93
C MET A 184 -5.13 -8.56 -22.93
N GLU A 185 -3.91 -8.44 -23.44
CA GLU A 185 -2.73 -8.13 -22.64
C GLU A 185 -2.62 -6.62 -22.44
N VAL A 186 -2.58 -6.17 -21.18
CA VAL A 186 -2.27 -4.79 -20.82
C VAL A 186 -0.78 -4.68 -20.63
N ALA A 187 -0.15 -3.89 -21.51
CA ALA A 187 1.28 -3.73 -21.47
C ALA A 187 1.74 -2.92 -20.24
N MET A 188 2.97 -3.07 -19.76
CA MET A 188 3.57 -2.25 -18.70
C MET A 188 3.57 -0.80 -19.12
N GLU A 189 3.81 -0.49 -20.40
CA GLU A 189 3.70 0.87 -20.93
C GLU A 189 2.27 1.42 -20.78
N GLN A 190 1.24 0.58 -20.96
CA GLN A 190 -0.17 0.97 -20.77
C GLN A 190 -0.52 1.10 -19.29
N ALA A 191 -0.04 0.19 -18.44
CA ALA A 191 -0.19 0.28 -16.99
C ALA A 191 0.52 1.53 -16.45
N MET A 192 1.73 1.81 -16.91
CA MET A 192 2.47 3.03 -16.59
C MET A 192 1.76 4.27 -17.09
N ALA A 193 1.06 4.23 -18.24
CA ALA A 193 0.22 5.34 -18.70
C ALA A 193 -0.98 5.61 -17.77
N VAL A 194 -1.57 4.55 -17.20
CA VAL A 194 -2.63 4.67 -16.17
C VAL A 194 -2.03 5.14 -14.84
N LEU A 195 -0.87 4.61 -14.44
CA LEU A 195 -0.14 5.08 -13.27
C LEU A 195 0.33 6.53 -13.46
N ASP A 196 0.50 6.99 -14.69
CA ASP A 196 0.85 8.37 -15.00
C ASP A 196 -0.29 9.34 -14.65
N GLU A 197 -1.54 8.87 -14.68
CA GLU A 197 -2.68 9.64 -14.18
C GLU A 197 -2.61 9.84 -12.67
N LEU A 198 -1.91 8.95 -11.95
CA LEU A 198 -1.65 9.11 -10.52
C LEU A 198 -0.76 10.31 -10.20
N TRP A 199 0.03 10.82 -11.17
CA TRP A 199 0.76 12.08 -10.97
C TRP A 199 -0.17 13.28 -10.80
N SER A 200 -1.42 13.19 -11.28
CA SER A 200 -2.42 14.23 -11.09
C SER A 200 -3.09 14.18 -9.71
N ASP A 201 -2.98 13.06 -9.00
CA ASP A 201 -3.53 12.87 -7.67
C ASP A 201 -2.44 12.90 -6.59
N ALA A 202 -2.17 14.11 -6.09
CA ALA A 202 -1.23 14.32 -4.99
C ALA A 202 -1.61 13.54 -3.71
N SER A 203 -2.89 13.16 -3.53
CA SER A 203 -3.33 12.39 -2.37
C SER A 203 -2.81 10.95 -2.43
N LEU A 204 -2.79 10.33 -3.61
CA LEU A 204 -2.23 8.99 -3.75
C LEU A 204 -0.72 8.99 -3.59
N ALA A 205 -0.03 9.98 -4.16
CA ALA A 205 1.42 10.15 -3.93
C ALA A 205 1.72 10.31 -2.43
N SER A 206 0.92 11.11 -1.72
CA SER A 206 1.05 11.26 -0.26
C SER A 206 0.87 9.94 0.47
N ARG A 207 -0.15 9.14 0.10
CA ARG A 207 -0.39 7.81 0.69
C ARG A 207 0.76 6.83 0.46
N LEU A 208 1.38 6.85 -0.73
CA LEU A 208 2.54 6.00 -1.03
C LEU A 208 3.76 6.39 -0.19
N VAL A 209 4.04 7.70 -0.11
CA VAL A 209 5.13 8.22 0.73
C VAL A 209 4.87 7.92 2.20
N ASP A 210 3.65 8.09 2.68
CA ASP A 210 3.26 7.76 4.06
C ASP A 210 3.46 6.28 4.36
N ALA A 211 3.03 5.39 3.47
CA ALA A 211 3.25 3.95 3.62
C ALA A 211 4.75 3.63 3.71
N ALA A 212 5.59 4.26 2.90
CA ALA A 212 7.04 4.08 2.94
C ALA A 212 7.66 4.62 4.25
N LEU A 213 7.24 5.80 4.71
CA LEU A 213 7.70 6.39 5.97
C LEU A 213 7.32 5.52 7.17
N VAL A 214 6.08 5.03 7.20
CA VAL A 214 5.60 4.10 8.22
C VAL A 214 6.41 2.80 8.19
N ALA A 215 6.61 2.21 7.01
CA ALA A 215 7.41 0.99 6.88
C ALA A 215 8.85 1.19 7.36
N GLN A 216 9.47 2.35 7.08
CA GLN A 216 10.79 2.69 7.57
C GLN A 216 10.84 2.76 9.11
N GLU A 217 9.88 3.43 9.74
CA GLU A 217 9.84 3.52 11.20
C GLU A 217 9.58 2.15 11.86
N LEU A 218 8.74 1.32 11.25
CA LEU A 218 8.49 -0.05 11.72
C LEU A 218 9.71 -0.96 11.51
N ALA A 219 10.49 -0.77 10.46
CA ALA A 219 11.72 -1.53 10.25
C ALA A 219 12.83 -1.15 11.26
N GLY A 220 12.86 0.11 11.71
CA GLY A 220 13.80 0.59 12.73
C GLY A 220 13.47 0.10 14.15
N ASP A 221 12.20 -0.20 14.41
CA ASP A 221 11.71 -0.76 15.67
C ASP A 221 10.63 -1.81 15.37
N PRO A 222 11.04 -3.03 14.96
CA PRO A 222 10.10 -4.09 14.62
C PRO A 222 9.22 -4.40 15.82
N ALA A 223 7.90 -4.40 15.59
CA ALA A 223 6.95 -4.80 16.60
C ALA A 223 7.00 -6.33 16.74
N ASP A 224 7.87 -6.82 17.63
CA ASP A 224 7.82 -8.22 18.06
C ASP A 224 6.55 -8.43 18.88
N LEU A 225 5.47 -8.81 18.19
CA LEU A 225 4.23 -9.22 18.84
C LEU A 225 4.40 -10.63 19.38
N SER A 226 4.13 -10.81 20.66
CA SER A 226 3.96 -12.16 21.21
C SER A 226 2.77 -12.85 20.54
N ALA A 227 2.73 -14.18 20.58
CA ALA A 227 1.62 -14.95 20.01
C ALA A 227 0.25 -14.55 20.60
N ALA A 228 0.22 -14.16 21.88
CA ALA A 228 -1.00 -13.66 22.52
C ALA A 228 -1.43 -12.30 21.96
N GLU A 229 -0.49 -11.36 21.78
CA GLU A 229 -0.79 -10.06 21.19
C GLU A 229 -1.20 -10.14 19.73
N LEU A 230 -0.61 -11.07 18.95
CA LEU A 230 -1.02 -11.33 17.58
C LEU A 230 -2.45 -11.89 17.52
N GLN A 231 -2.81 -12.79 18.42
CA GLN A 231 -4.18 -13.32 18.51
C GLN A 231 -5.19 -12.22 18.89
N ASP A 232 -4.87 -11.36 19.85
CA ASP A 232 -5.71 -10.22 20.22
C ASP A 232 -5.89 -9.25 19.06
N ALA A 233 -4.81 -9.00 18.29
CA ALA A 233 -4.83 -8.18 17.10
C ALA A 233 -5.67 -8.81 15.98
N LEU A 234 -5.59 -10.13 15.76
CA LEU A 234 -6.42 -10.88 14.81
C LEU A 234 -7.90 -10.76 15.17
N ASP A 235 -8.25 -10.92 16.44
CA ASP A 235 -9.62 -10.82 16.90
C ASP A 235 -10.16 -9.39 16.75
N ALA A 236 -9.34 -8.37 17.05
CA ALA A 236 -9.68 -6.97 16.82
C ALA A 236 -9.86 -6.67 15.31
N PHE A 237 -8.96 -7.16 14.47
CA PHE A 237 -9.02 -7.05 13.02
C PHE A 237 -10.31 -7.64 12.46
N ARG A 238 -10.68 -8.85 12.92
CA ARG A 238 -11.91 -9.53 12.53
C ARG A 238 -13.16 -8.77 12.97
N ARG A 239 -13.20 -8.29 14.22
CA ARG A 239 -14.32 -7.48 14.73
C ARG A 239 -14.50 -6.19 13.93
N ALA A 240 -13.41 -5.47 13.64
CA ALA A 240 -13.45 -4.22 12.90
C ALA A 240 -13.98 -4.38 11.47
N ARG A 241 -13.81 -5.56 10.87
CA ARG A 241 -14.20 -5.87 9.49
C ARG A 241 -15.46 -6.74 9.38
N GLY A 242 -16.10 -7.07 10.51
CA GLY A 242 -17.26 -7.96 10.52
C GLY A 242 -16.96 -9.42 10.16
N LEU A 243 -15.69 -9.84 10.22
CA LEU A 243 -15.23 -11.21 9.91
C LEU A 243 -15.43 -12.15 11.11
N LEU A 244 -16.65 -12.17 11.64
CA LEU A 244 -16.99 -12.83 12.90
C LEU A 244 -17.07 -14.36 12.78
N THR A 245 -17.06 -14.90 11.56
CA THR A 245 -17.08 -16.35 11.28
C THR A 245 -15.79 -16.79 10.60
N VAL A 246 -15.52 -18.10 10.62
CA VAL A 246 -14.35 -18.69 9.95
C VAL A 246 -14.52 -18.56 8.43
N GLU A 247 -15.73 -18.81 7.94
CA GLU A 247 -16.10 -18.76 6.52
C GLU A 247 -15.88 -17.35 5.95
N ALA A 248 -16.36 -16.30 6.65
CA ALA A 248 -16.16 -14.92 6.22
C ALA A 248 -14.68 -14.53 6.20
N THR A 249 -13.88 -15.04 7.13
CA THR A 249 -12.43 -14.80 7.17
C THR A 249 -11.74 -15.50 6.00
N GLN A 250 -12.13 -16.74 5.69
CA GLN A 250 -11.59 -17.50 4.56
C GLN A 250 -11.94 -16.88 3.21
N GLU A 251 -13.18 -16.42 3.04
CA GLU A 251 -13.62 -15.70 1.84
C GLU A 251 -12.82 -14.41 1.66
N TRP A 252 -12.69 -13.61 2.73
CA TRP A 252 -11.90 -12.39 2.70
C TRP A 252 -10.42 -12.63 2.34
N MET A 253 -9.82 -13.71 2.85
CA MET A 253 -8.46 -14.13 2.50
C MET A 253 -8.37 -14.57 1.04
N ALA A 254 -9.34 -15.38 0.57
CA ALA A 254 -9.39 -15.88 -0.80
C ALA A 254 -9.55 -14.75 -1.83
N GLU A 255 -10.42 -13.77 -1.58
CA GLU A 255 -10.58 -12.56 -2.40
C GLU A 255 -9.27 -11.78 -2.57
N ARG A 256 -8.39 -11.87 -1.58
CA ARG A 256 -7.10 -11.16 -1.54
C ARG A 256 -5.91 -12.05 -1.92
N GLY A 257 -6.15 -13.32 -2.23
CA GLY A 257 -5.09 -14.29 -2.50
C GLY A 257 -4.14 -14.52 -1.31
N LEU A 258 -4.64 -14.36 -0.08
CA LEU A 258 -3.86 -14.54 1.14
C LEU A 258 -4.04 -15.96 1.68
N ASP A 259 -2.95 -16.52 2.21
CA ASP A 259 -3.02 -17.65 3.13
C ASP A 259 -3.01 -17.17 4.59
N HIS A 260 -2.92 -18.10 5.54
CA HIS A 260 -2.95 -17.74 6.95
C HIS A 260 -1.72 -16.91 7.38
N ALA A 261 -0.53 -17.25 6.87
CA ALA A 261 0.68 -16.49 7.16
C ALA A 261 0.58 -15.06 6.60
N GLY A 262 0.06 -14.90 5.38
CA GLY A 262 -0.22 -13.59 4.81
C GLY A 262 -1.25 -12.78 5.61
N LEU A 263 -2.26 -13.43 6.21
CA LEU A 263 -3.17 -12.76 7.14
C LEU A 263 -2.44 -12.31 8.41
N GLU A 264 -1.61 -13.17 9.01
CA GLU A 264 -0.81 -12.83 10.20
C GLU A 264 0.11 -11.64 9.91
N ASP A 265 0.76 -11.60 8.75
CA ASP A 265 1.62 -10.49 8.33
C ASP A 265 0.84 -9.18 8.20
N VAL A 266 -0.35 -9.21 7.58
CA VAL A 266 -1.23 -8.04 7.47
C VAL A 266 -1.66 -7.54 8.86
N VAL A 267 -2.02 -8.45 9.76
CA VAL A 267 -2.43 -8.09 11.12
C VAL A 267 -1.27 -7.55 11.95
N ALA A 268 -0.09 -8.17 11.86
CA ALA A 268 1.11 -7.71 12.52
C ALA A 268 1.49 -6.30 12.03
N GLN A 269 1.36 -6.03 10.73
CA GLN A 269 1.57 -4.70 10.17
C GLN A 269 0.56 -3.69 10.73
N GLU A 270 -0.74 -4.00 10.76
CA GLU A 270 -1.77 -3.09 11.32
C GLU A 270 -1.55 -2.81 12.81
N ALA A 271 -1.22 -3.84 13.59
CA ALA A 271 -0.90 -3.70 15.00
C ALA A 271 0.38 -2.86 15.22
N GLY A 272 1.40 -3.05 14.38
CA GLY A 272 2.60 -2.22 14.36
C GLY A 272 2.28 -0.74 14.11
N ILE A 273 1.44 -0.44 13.12
CA ILE A 273 0.97 0.93 12.83
C ILE A 273 0.22 1.50 14.03
N ALA A 274 -0.69 0.73 14.65
CA ALA A 274 -1.44 1.18 15.82
C ALA A 274 -0.52 1.46 17.03
N ARG A 275 0.54 0.67 17.23
CA ARG A 275 1.55 0.91 18.26
C ARG A 275 2.38 2.16 17.95
N LEU A 276 2.81 2.33 16.71
CA LEU A 276 3.53 3.52 16.26
C LEU A 276 2.69 4.78 16.49
N ARG A 277 1.41 4.74 16.12
CA ARG A 277 0.46 5.84 16.35
C ARG A 277 0.36 6.23 17.83
N ARG A 278 0.16 5.24 18.71
CA ARG A 278 0.14 5.45 20.17
C ARG A 278 1.44 6.05 20.69
N ARG A 279 2.59 5.57 20.19
CA ARG A 279 3.91 6.11 20.55
C ARG A 279 4.09 7.57 20.12
N VAL A 280 3.69 7.89 18.88
CA VAL A 280 3.78 9.26 18.33
C VAL A 280 2.89 10.22 19.13
N ALA A 281 1.69 9.76 19.53
CA ALA A 281 0.79 10.55 20.35
C ALA A 281 1.29 10.70 21.79
N GLY A 282 1.74 9.62 22.42
CA GLY A 282 2.14 9.59 23.83
C GLY A 282 1.07 10.18 24.75
N ASP A 283 1.49 10.94 25.75
CA ASP A 283 0.57 11.61 26.71
C ASP A 283 -0.09 12.87 26.13
N ARG A 284 0.24 13.25 24.88
CA ARG A 284 -0.30 14.46 24.25
C ARG A 284 -1.78 14.34 23.94
N ALA A 285 -2.29 13.12 23.74
CA ALA A 285 -3.70 12.92 23.41
C ALA A 285 -4.63 13.44 24.52
N GLU A 286 -4.33 13.09 25.78
CA GLU A 286 -5.09 13.53 26.94
C GLU A 286 -4.93 15.03 27.19
N SER A 287 -3.70 15.54 27.07
CA SER A 287 -3.41 16.96 27.23
C SER A 287 -4.15 17.82 26.19
N LEU A 288 -4.21 17.37 24.93
CA LEU A 288 -4.94 18.05 23.87
C LEU A 288 -6.45 18.01 24.11
N PHE A 289 -6.99 16.86 24.52
CA PHE A 289 -8.40 16.76 24.89
C PHE A 289 -8.75 17.74 26.02
N ALA A 290 -7.97 17.76 27.09
CA ALA A 290 -8.20 18.62 28.25
C ALA A 290 -8.13 20.11 27.90
N ALA A 291 -7.27 20.50 26.94
CA ALA A 291 -7.14 21.89 26.50
C ALA A 291 -8.38 22.38 25.71
N ALA A 292 -9.06 21.49 24.98
CA ALA A 292 -10.21 21.86 24.16
C ALA A 292 -11.26 20.73 24.01
N PRO A 293 -11.97 20.31 25.07
CA PRO A 293 -12.88 19.15 25.00
C PRO A 293 -13.97 19.30 23.94
N ARG A 294 -14.54 20.51 23.79
CA ARG A 294 -15.57 20.82 22.78
C ARG A 294 -15.09 20.68 21.34
N SER A 295 -13.79 20.83 21.08
CA SER A 295 -13.21 20.61 19.75
C SER A 295 -13.33 19.15 19.31
N TYR A 296 -13.54 18.24 20.27
CA TYR A 296 -13.67 16.80 20.04
C TYR A 296 -15.12 16.32 20.17
N ASP A 297 -16.11 17.24 20.24
CA ASP A 297 -17.52 16.85 20.14
C ASP A 297 -17.72 16.06 18.86
N ARG A 298 -18.45 14.95 18.93
CA ARG A 298 -18.72 14.11 17.75
C ARG A 298 -19.93 14.65 17.03
N LEU A 299 -19.74 15.05 15.79
CA LEU A 299 -20.79 15.52 14.91
C LEU A 299 -21.19 14.42 13.95
N CYS A 300 -22.49 14.24 13.77
CA CYS A 300 -23.06 13.52 12.63
C CYS A 300 -23.52 14.58 11.64
N VAL A 301 -22.98 14.58 10.42
CA VAL A 301 -23.27 15.61 9.42
C VAL A 301 -23.57 15.01 8.06
N VAL A 302 -24.37 15.72 7.27
CA VAL A 302 -24.58 15.41 5.84
C VAL A 302 -23.75 16.39 5.03
N PHE A 303 -22.78 15.88 4.27
CA PHE A 303 -22.09 16.64 3.24
C PHE A 303 -22.88 16.55 1.94
N LEU A 304 -23.19 17.70 1.36
CA LEU A 304 -23.89 17.85 0.09
C LEU A 304 -22.95 18.53 -0.90
N ARG A 305 -22.39 17.76 -1.84
CA ARG A 305 -21.50 18.28 -2.88
C ARG A 305 -22.29 18.64 -4.12
N TYR A 306 -22.06 19.82 -4.66
CA TYR A 306 -22.72 20.31 -5.88
C TYR A 306 -21.70 20.51 -7.00
N PRO A 307 -22.14 20.44 -8.27
CA PRO A 307 -21.28 20.75 -9.41
C PRO A 307 -21.02 22.25 -9.58
N ARG A 308 -21.80 23.12 -8.93
CA ARG A 308 -21.75 24.59 -9.09
C ARG A 308 -22.05 25.32 -7.80
N VAL A 309 -21.38 26.44 -7.56
CA VAL A 309 -21.41 27.16 -6.28
C VAL A 309 -22.75 27.86 -6.08
N GLU A 310 -23.40 28.29 -7.15
CA GLU A 310 -24.72 28.91 -7.14
C GLU A 310 -25.78 27.91 -6.66
N ALA A 311 -25.70 26.66 -7.11
CA ALA A 311 -26.59 25.59 -6.67
C ALA A 311 -26.39 25.28 -5.18
N ALA A 312 -25.13 25.23 -4.74
CA ALA A 312 -24.78 25.02 -3.34
C ALA A 312 -25.28 26.16 -2.43
N ARG A 313 -25.12 27.42 -2.87
CA ARG A 313 -25.66 28.59 -2.14
C ARG A 313 -27.17 28.54 -2.02
N ALA A 314 -27.86 28.33 -3.14
CA ALA A 314 -29.32 28.23 -3.14
C ALA A 314 -29.83 27.08 -2.26
N ALA A 315 -29.12 25.95 -2.23
CA ALA A 315 -29.44 24.84 -1.34
C ALA A 315 -29.16 25.19 0.13
N ALA A 316 -28.04 25.83 0.44
CA ALA A 316 -27.72 26.27 1.80
C ALA A 316 -28.77 27.26 2.34
N ASP A 317 -29.23 28.20 1.51
CA ASP A 317 -30.28 29.15 1.88
C ASP A 317 -31.60 28.43 2.16
N ARG A 318 -32.02 27.51 1.28
CA ARG A 318 -33.22 26.68 1.51
C ARG A 318 -33.14 25.85 2.79
N LEU A 319 -31.98 25.24 3.07
CA LEU A 319 -31.79 24.43 4.28
C LEU A 319 -31.85 25.29 5.55
N ARG A 320 -31.38 26.54 5.50
CA ARG A 320 -31.49 27.50 6.61
C ARG A 320 -32.93 27.96 6.82
N ASP A 321 -33.67 28.18 5.74
CA ASP A 321 -35.06 28.65 5.77
C ASP A 321 -36.05 27.53 6.16
N GLY A 322 -35.73 26.27 5.84
CA GLY A 322 -36.61 25.10 6.00
C GLY A 322 -36.84 24.62 7.44
N GLY A 323 -36.23 25.27 8.43
CA GLY A 323 -36.32 24.91 9.84
C GLY A 323 -35.49 23.67 10.22
N PRO A 324 -35.15 23.50 11.51
CA PRO A 324 -34.30 22.39 11.96
C PRO A 324 -35.01 21.04 11.77
N GLY A 325 -34.38 20.12 11.04
CA GLY A 325 -34.70 18.69 11.07
C GLY A 325 -35.39 18.09 9.83
N SER A 326 -35.62 18.82 8.75
CA SER A 326 -36.22 18.21 7.55
C SER A 326 -35.17 17.50 6.68
N LEU A 327 -34.87 16.22 6.98
CA LEU A 327 -34.22 15.32 6.02
C LEU A 327 -34.95 15.26 4.67
N ALA A 328 -36.26 15.58 4.66
CA ALA A 328 -37.04 15.69 3.43
C ALA A 328 -36.53 16.83 2.52
N SER A 329 -36.03 17.93 3.08
CA SER A 329 -35.39 19.00 2.28
C SER A 329 -34.07 18.56 1.66
N ALA A 330 -33.32 17.65 2.30
CA ALA A 330 -32.11 17.06 1.72
C ALA A 330 -32.44 16.13 0.55
N ALA A 331 -33.57 15.42 0.59
CA ALA A 331 -34.05 14.59 -0.52
C ALA A 331 -34.44 15.43 -1.75
N GLU A 332 -35.15 16.55 -1.58
CA GLU A 332 -35.42 17.50 -2.66
C GLU A 332 -34.14 18.14 -3.22
N THR A 333 -33.10 18.22 -2.40
CA THR A 333 -31.82 18.79 -2.78
C THR A 333 -30.99 17.84 -3.66
N LEU A 334 -31.24 16.53 -3.59
CA LEU A 334 -30.65 15.54 -4.50
C LEU A 334 -31.13 15.71 -5.94
N ASP A 335 -32.32 16.29 -6.17
CA ASP A 335 -32.84 16.56 -7.52
C ASP A 335 -31.98 17.58 -8.31
N HIS A 336 -31.08 18.29 -7.64
CA HIS A 336 -30.12 19.18 -8.29
C HIS A 336 -28.77 18.51 -8.62
N GLY A 337 -28.71 17.18 -8.56
CA GLY A 337 -27.49 16.42 -8.86
C GLY A 337 -26.42 16.52 -7.76
N ALA A 338 -26.86 16.71 -6.52
CA ALA A 338 -25.96 16.72 -5.37
C ALA A 338 -25.53 15.29 -5.00
N ASP A 339 -24.26 15.09 -4.65
CA ASP A 339 -23.80 13.87 -3.98
C ASP A 339 -23.91 14.08 -2.46
N ALA A 340 -24.74 13.26 -1.80
CA ALA A 340 -24.99 13.36 -0.37
C ALA A 340 -24.28 12.23 0.40
N ARG A 341 -23.49 12.60 1.42
CA ARG A 341 -22.77 11.63 2.26
C ARG A 341 -22.94 11.96 3.73
N LEU A 342 -23.45 10.99 4.49
CA LEU A 342 -23.46 11.05 5.95
C LEU A 342 -22.06 10.73 6.47
N ARG A 343 -21.51 11.58 7.35
CA ARG A 343 -20.20 11.37 7.98
C ARG A 343 -20.28 11.64 9.49
N ARG A 344 -19.40 10.95 10.22
CA ARG A 344 -19.13 11.23 11.63
C ARG A 344 -17.70 11.75 11.74
N LEU A 345 -17.51 12.84 12.45
CA LEU A 345 -16.24 13.54 12.60
C LEU A 345 -16.23 14.36 13.89
N PHE A 346 -15.07 14.86 14.30
CA PHE A 346 -14.94 15.80 15.40
C PHE A 346 -15.24 17.23 14.96
N ARG A 347 -15.78 18.04 15.87
CA ARG A 347 -16.08 19.46 15.62
C ARG A 347 -14.91 20.22 15.00
N ALA A 348 -13.69 20.01 15.50
CA ALA A 348 -12.50 20.68 15.00
C ALA A 348 -12.15 20.36 13.54
N GLU A 349 -12.62 19.23 13.00
CA GLU A 349 -12.42 18.89 11.59
C GLU A 349 -13.27 19.77 10.65
N LEU A 350 -14.35 20.39 11.16
CA LEU A 350 -15.15 21.37 10.41
C LEU A 350 -14.61 22.82 10.53
N GLY A 351 -13.45 23.01 11.17
CA GLY A 351 -12.85 24.33 11.30
C GLY A 351 -13.62 25.29 12.23
N PRO A 352 -13.21 26.57 12.27
CA PRO A 352 -13.68 27.53 13.27
C PRO A 352 -15.15 27.93 13.12
N GLU A 353 -15.72 27.87 11.91
CA GLU A 353 -17.13 28.19 11.66
C GLU A 353 -18.08 27.21 12.37
N ALA A 354 -17.61 25.99 12.65
CA ALA A 354 -18.37 24.99 13.37
C ALA A 354 -18.20 25.05 14.90
N ALA A 355 -17.49 26.05 15.45
CA ALA A 355 -17.20 26.14 16.88
C ALA A 355 -18.48 26.07 17.75
N ASP A 356 -19.54 26.75 17.31
CA ASP A 356 -20.82 26.81 18.00
C ASP A 356 -21.95 26.07 17.27
N ALA A 357 -21.62 25.28 16.24
CA ALA A 357 -22.63 24.61 15.43
C ALA A 357 -23.48 23.63 16.25
N ALA A 358 -24.79 23.71 16.08
CA ALA A 358 -25.83 22.91 16.72
C ALA A 358 -26.56 22.03 15.68
N PRO A 359 -27.29 20.99 16.13
CA PRO A 359 -28.16 20.22 15.24
C PRO A 359 -29.15 21.13 14.48
N GLY A 360 -29.19 20.98 13.16
CA GLY A 360 -29.95 21.82 12.24
C GLY A 360 -29.13 22.89 11.53
N ASP A 361 -27.95 23.25 12.05
CA ASP A 361 -27.12 24.30 11.45
C ASP A 361 -26.58 23.89 10.07
N VAL A 362 -26.49 24.87 9.19
CA VAL A 362 -26.05 24.71 7.80
C VAL A 362 -24.82 25.57 7.56
N LEU A 363 -23.71 24.87 7.37
CA LEU A 363 -22.38 25.41 7.16
C LEU A 363 -22.05 25.45 5.65
N GLY A 364 -21.27 26.44 5.23
CA GLY A 364 -20.82 26.61 3.84
C GLY A 364 -21.78 27.43 2.94
N PRO A 365 -21.64 27.32 1.61
CA PRO A 365 -20.80 26.37 0.88
C PRO A 365 -19.31 26.68 0.93
N TYR A 366 -18.49 25.63 0.78
CA TYR A 366 -17.03 25.69 0.77
C TYR A 366 -16.49 25.27 -0.60
N GLY A 367 -15.55 26.03 -1.18
CA GLY A 367 -14.66 25.56 -2.25
C GLY A 367 -15.02 25.59 -3.72
N PRO A 368 -14.18 24.95 -4.57
CA PRO A 368 -14.27 24.95 -6.01
C PRO A 368 -15.22 23.83 -6.46
N ASP A 369 -15.29 22.78 -5.63
CA ASP A 369 -16.22 21.68 -5.54
C ASP A 369 -17.16 22.00 -4.38
N PRO A 370 -18.18 22.85 -4.61
CA PRO A 370 -18.90 23.50 -3.53
C PRO A 370 -19.65 22.49 -2.66
N VAL A 371 -19.31 22.45 -1.37
CA VAL A 371 -19.94 21.56 -0.40
C VAL A 371 -20.70 22.34 0.67
N VAL A 372 -21.95 21.95 0.91
CA VAL A 372 -22.77 22.39 2.04
C VAL A 372 -22.78 21.30 3.10
N VAL A 373 -22.65 21.67 4.36
CA VAL A 373 -22.65 20.71 5.47
C VAL A 373 -23.82 21.01 6.40
N GLN A 374 -24.71 20.04 6.59
CA GLN A 374 -25.78 20.14 7.58
C GLN A 374 -25.44 19.32 8.81
N VAL A 375 -25.50 19.93 9.99
CA VAL A 375 -25.29 19.23 11.26
C VAL A 375 -26.56 18.50 11.65
N VAL A 376 -26.51 17.17 11.75
CA VAL A 376 -27.65 16.33 12.12
C VAL A 376 -27.68 16.09 13.62
N GLU A 377 -26.52 15.83 14.21
CA GLU A 377 -26.39 15.48 15.62
C GLU A 377 -25.07 16.01 16.17
N VAL A 378 -25.08 16.44 17.43
CA VAL A 378 -23.88 16.81 18.19
C VAL A 378 -23.88 16.00 19.47
N ARG A 379 -22.81 15.25 19.72
CA ARG A 379 -22.59 14.54 20.99
C ARG A 379 -21.39 15.15 21.72
N PRO A 380 -21.56 15.63 22.95
CA PRO A 380 -20.45 16.10 23.77
C PRO A 380 -19.37 15.02 23.89
N ALA A 381 -18.12 15.43 23.73
CA ALA A 381 -16.98 14.53 23.83
C ALA A 381 -16.76 14.05 25.27
N THR A 382 -16.47 12.77 25.42
CA THR A 382 -15.82 12.22 26.63
C THR A 382 -14.48 11.64 26.22
N PHE A 383 -13.51 11.59 27.13
CA PHE A 383 -12.22 10.99 26.85
C PHE A 383 -12.27 9.46 26.94
N ASP A 384 -13.11 8.86 26.09
CA ASP A 384 -13.22 7.42 25.88
C ASP A 384 -12.19 6.92 24.86
N ASP A 385 -12.10 5.60 24.68
CA ASP A 385 -11.13 4.98 23.76
C ASP A 385 -11.30 5.46 22.31
N ALA A 386 -12.53 5.66 21.87
CA ALA A 386 -12.79 6.13 20.50
C ALA A 386 -12.37 7.60 20.29
N THR A 387 -12.56 8.47 21.29
CA THR A 387 -12.06 9.86 21.22
C THR A 387 -10.54 9.88 21.30
N ARG A 388 -9.94 9.08 22.19
CA ARG A 388 -8.48 8.90 22.25
C ARG A 388 -7.91 8.46 20.90
N GLN A 389 -8.44 7.39 20.31
CA GLN A 389 -7.98 6.89 19.01
C GLN A 389 -8.07 7.94 17.90
N GLY A 390 -9.15 8.73 17.89
CA GLY A 390 -9.31 9.81 16.92
C GLY A 390 -8.30 10.95 17.11
N ILE A 391 -7.97 11.31 18.36
CA ILE A 391 -6.91 12.29 18.65
C ILE A 391 -5.54 11.74 18.27
N GLU A 392 -5.26 10.48 18.61
CA GLU A 392 -4.02 9.79 18.24
C GLU A 392 -3.85 9.73 16.72
N GLN A 393 -4.92 9.45 15.97
CA GLN A 393 -4.91 9.46 14.51
C GLN A 393 -4.53 10.84 13.98
N ARG A 394 -5.17 11.92 14.47
CA ARG A 394 -4.83 13.29 14.06
C ARG A 394 -3.37 13.64 14.35
N LEU A 395 -2.89 13.33 15.55
CA LEU A 395 -1.49 13.56 15.94
C LEU A 395 -0.51 12.81 15.03
N PHE A 396 -0.90 11.61 14.61
CA PHE A 396 -0.11 10.79 13.71
C PHE A 396 -0.12 11.32 12.28
N ASP A 397 -1.25 11.83 11.79
CA ASP A 397 -1.34 12.50 10.50
C ASP A 397 -0.49 13.79 10.47
N ASP A 398 -0.52 14.58 11.54
CA ASP A 398 0.34 15.76 11.72
C ASP A 398 1.83 15.38 11.72
N TRP A 399 2.18 14.28 12.40
CA TRP A 399 3.54 13.74 12.41
C TRP A 399 3.97 13.28 11.01
N LEU A 400 3.14 12.53 10.28
CA LEU A 400 3.40 12.12 8.91
C LEU A 400 3.59 13.33 7.99
N ALA A 401 2.74 14.35 8.09
CA ALA A 401 2.90 15.59 7.35
C ALA A 401 4.22 16.30 7.66
N GLY A 402 4.68 16.26 8.93
CA GLY A 402 6.03 16.68 9.31
C GLY A 402 7.12 15.88 8.60
N ARG A 403 7.06 14.54 8.69
CA ARG A 403 8.04 13.63 8.09
C ARG A 403 8.11 13.77 6.57
N ARG A 404 6.97 13.88 5.88
CA ARG A 404 6.91 14.10 4.42
C ARG A 404 7.65 15.37 3.99
N ARG A 405 7.53 16.47 4.76
CA ARG A 405 8.23 17.73 4.45
C ARG A 405 9.75 17.60 4.53
N GLU A 406 10.24 16.78 5.45
CA GLU A 406 11.66 16.56 5.69
C GLU A 406 12.26 15.45 4.82
N ALA A 407 11.42 14.55 4.29
CA ALA A 407 11.86 13.40 3.53
C ALA A 407 12.49 13.78 2.18
N ARG A 408 13.56 13.06 1.82
CA ARG A 408 14.05 13.05 0.45
C ARG A 408 13.27 12.01 -0.34
N VAL A 409 12.35 12.48 -1.17
CA VAL A 409 11.56 11.62 -2.07
C VAL A 409 12.16 11.67 -3.47
N GLU A 410 12.57 10.51 -3.99
CA GLU A 410 13.09 10.33 -5.33
C GLU A 410 12.18 9.37 -6.09
N TRP A 411 11.60 9.86 -7.18
CA TRP A 411 10.74 9.06 -8.04
C TRP A 411 11.58 8.46 -9.17
N VAL A 412 11.58 7.13 -9.27
CA VAL A 412 12.35 6.39 -10.30
C VAL A 412 11.57 6.20 -11.61
N TRP A 413 10.39 6.81 -11.71
CA TRP A 413 9.56 6.88 -12.92
C TRP A 413 8.92 8.27 -13.04
N GLY A 414 8.38 8.60 -14.22
CA GLY A 414 7.80 9.90 -14.52
C GLY A 414 8.81 10.93 -15.04
N ASP A 415 8.31 12.05 -15.57
CA ASP A 415 9.17 13.15 -16.02
C ASP A 415 9.54 14.11 -14.87
N ALA A 416 10.65 14.84 -15.04
CA ALA A 416 11.20 15.73 -14.02
C ALA A 416 10.25 16.86 -13.59
N ARG A 417 9.34 17.32 -14.46
CA ARG A 417 8.41 18.41 -14.11
C ARG A 417 7.28 17.90 -13.23
N ARG A 418 6.72 16.74 -13.55
CA ARG A 418 5.64 16.11 -12.76
C ARG A 418 6.12 15.69 -11.37
N THR A 419 7.28 15.04 -11.33
CA THR A 419 7.90 14.61 -10.07
C THR A 419 8.25 15.79 -9.17
N GLU A 420 8.74 16.90 -9.72
CA GLU A 420 8.95 18.14 -8.96
C GLU A 420 7.64 18.74 -8.46
N ALA A 421 6.58 18.79 -9.28
CA ALA A 421 5.28 19.30 -8.86
C ALA A 421 4.67 18.48 -7.70
N VAL A 422 4.76 17.15 -7.77
CA VAL A 422 4.33 16.27 -6.67
C VAL A 422 5.19 16.46 -5.43
N ASN A 423 6.51 16.55 -5.56
CA ASN A 423 7.40 16.82 -4.44
C ASN A 423 7.11 18.18 -3.78
N GLN A 424 6.76 19.19 -4.57
CA GLN A 424 6.32 20.49 -4.06
C GLN A 424 4.99 20.36 -3.31
N ALA A 425 4.02 19.62 -3.84
CA ALA A 425 2.73 19.38 -3.19
C ALA A 425 2.89 18.61 -1.86
N LEU A 426 3.76 17.59 -1.82
CA LEU A 426 4.07 16.82 -0.60
C LEU A 426 4.71 17.67 0.50
N ARG A 427 5.45 18.72 0.11
CA ARG A 427 6.13 19.65 1.04
C ARG A 427 5.28 20.84 1.42
N ALA A 428 4.23 21.13 0.67
CA ALA A 428 3.30 22.16 1.05
C ALA A 428 2.79 21.83 2.47
N PRO A 429 2.63 22.84 3.35
CA PRO A 429 1.86 22.60 4.55
C PRO A 429 0.53 22.00 4.07
N ALA A 430 0.08 20.92 4.73
CA ALA A 430 -1.31 20.51 4.56
C ALA A 430 -2.09 21.81 4.69
N ALA A 431 -2.81 22.19 3.63
CA ALA A 431 -3.75 23.27 3.80
C ALA A 431 -4.66 22.82 4.96
N GLU A 432 -5.29 23.71 5.71
CA GLU A 432 -6.14 23.29 6.83
C GLU A 432 -7.34 22.45 6.26
N ASP A 433 -7.09 21.16 6.01
CA ASP A 433 -7.65 20.34 4.93
C ASP A 433 -8.80 19.45 5.41
N GLY A 434 -9.29 19.68 6.63
CA GLY A 434 -10.59 19.15 7.04
C GLY A 434 -11.72 19.70 6.16
N LEU A 435 -11.55 20.93 5.66
CA LEU A 435 -12.45 21.56 4.70
C LEU A 435 -11.83 21.86 3.34
N THR A 436 -10.50 21.89 3.22
CA THR A 436 -9.85 22.47 2.04
C THR A 436 -9.67 21.50 0.86
N ALA A 437 -9.77 20.18 1.07
CA ALA A 437 -10.01 19.24 -0.05
C ALA A 437 -11.41 19.42 -0.70
N ALA A 438 -12.28 20.20 -0.04
CA ALA A 438 -13.51 20.75 -0.57
C ALA A 438 -13.50 22.30 -0.56
N ARG A 439 -12.33 22.97 -0.49
CA ARG A 439 -12.12 24.43 -0.69
C ARG A 439 -11.25 24.75 -1.91
#